data_AF-A0A9E3F0J9-F1
#
_entry.id   AF-A0A9E3F0J9-F1
#
_cell.length_a   1.000
_cell.length_b   1.000
_cell.length_c   1.000
_cell.angle_alpha   90.00
_cell.angle_beta   90.00
_cell.angle_gamma   90.00
#
_symmetry.space_group_name_H-M   'P 1'
#
loop_
_entity.id
_entity.type
_entity.pdbx_description
1 polymer ?
#
loop_
_entity_poly.entity_id
_entity_poly.type
_entity_poly.pdbx_seq_one_letter_code
_entity_poly.pdbx_strand_id
1 'polypeptide(L)'
;MTADQQTPGVRDISSTSAWEALRKHHAQIKDTHLRQLFADDPDRGTEFSVTVGDLYIDYSKHRVTRETLKLLADLARTADLEQRRDEMFAGVHINTSEDRAVLHTALRLPREAKLVVDGQNVVEDVHAVLDRMGDFTDRLRSGEWTGATGKRITTVVNIGIGGSDLGPVMVYQALRHYADAGISARFVSNVDPADLIATLSDLDPATTLFIVASKTFSTLETLTNATAARRWLTDTLGDDAVAKHFVAVSTNKKLVDEFGIDTDNMFGFWDWVGGRYSVDSAIGLSVMAAIGRAAFGELLSGFHLVDEHFRTAPLESNAPVLLGLIELWYSNFFGAQSRAVLPYSNDLARFAAYLQQLTMESNGKSTRADGTPVTTDTGEIYWGEPGTNGQHAFYQLLHQGTRLVPADFIGFSQPTDDLPTADGTGSMHDLLMSNFFA
;
A
#
# COMPACT_ATOMS: atom_id res chain seq x y z
N MET A 1 26.61 -24.05 32.45
CA MET A 1 27.33 -23.30 31.42
C MET A 1 26.64 -23.60 30.10
N THR A 2 25.60 -22.84 29.78
CA THR A 2 25.01 -22.77 28.45
C THR A 2 25.49 -21.44 27.89
N ALA A 3 26.26 -21.52 26.81
CA ALA A 3 26.76 -20.34 26.13
C ALA A 3 25.57 -19.48 25.70
N ASP A 4 25.59 -18.22 26.11
CA ASP A 4 24.85 -17.15 25.45
C ASP A 4 25.16 -17.23 23.96
N GLN A 5 24.19 -17.71 23.17
CA GLN A 5 24.16 -17.37 21.76
C GLN A 5 23.80 -15.89 21.69
N GLN A 6 24.80 -15.03 21.80
CA GLN A 6 24.69 -13.63 21.43
C GLN A 6 24.23 -13.60 19.96
N THR A 7 22.98 -13.22 19.75
CA THR A 7 22.52 -12.71 18.45
C THR A 7 23.56 -11.68 18.00
N PRO A 8 24.11 -11.75 16.77
CA PRO A 8 25.02 -10.73 16.28
C PRO A 8 24.35 -9.37 16.49
N GLY A 9 24.94 -8.53 17.35
CA GLY A 9 24.30 -7.26 17.74
C GLY A 9 23.98 -6.45 16.50
N VAL A 10 22.75 -5.95 16.40
CA VAL A 10 22.34 -5.09 15.29
C VAL A 10 23.22 -3.84 15.34
N ARG A 11 24.10 -3.71 14.34
CA ARG A 11 25.06 -2.59 14.28
C ARG A 11 24.29 -1.27 14.19
N ASP A 12 24.64 -0.32 15.05
CA ASP A 12 24.17 1.06 14.89
C ASP A 12 24.75 1.65 13.61
N ILE A 13 23.91 1.80 12.59
CA ILE A 13 24.33 2.26 11.26
C ILE A 13 24.95 3.66 11.30
N SER A 14 24.51 4.50 12.24
CA SER A 14 25.01 5.89 12.39
C SER A 14 26.46 5.97 12.91
N SER A 15 26.94 4.89 13.51
CA SER A 15 28.32 4.78 14.02
C SER A 15 29.33 4.31 12.98
N THR A 16 28.88 4.00 11.76
CA THR A 16 29.71 3.39 10.72
C THR A 16 30.53 4.42 9.94
N SER A 17 31.62 3.97 9.33
CA SER A 17 32.41 4.81 8.41
C SER A 17 31.62 5.22 7.16
N ALA A 18 30.69 4.40 6.69
CA ALA A 18 29.81 4.73 5.57
C ALA A 18 28.88 5.90 5.91
N TRP A 19 28.29 5.92 7.11
CA TRP A 19 27.50 7.05 7.60
C TRP A 19 28.34 8.32 7.74
N GLU A 20 29.56 8.18 8.29
CA GLU A 20 30.49 9.30 8.41
C GLU A 20 30.89 9.87 7.03
N ALA A 21 31.05 9.02 6.03
CA ALA A 21 31.34 9.44 4.66
C ALA A 21 30.19 10.27 4.08
N LEU A 22 28.93 9.83 4.25
CA LEU A 22 27.76 10.60 3.87
C LEU A 22 27.65 11.93 4.61
N ARG A 23 27.98 11.96 5.91
CA ARG A 23 27.99 13.21 6.69
C ARG A 23 29.00 14.22 6.15
N LYS A 24 30.21 13.77 5.80
CA LYS A 24 31.24 14.60 5.18
C LYS A 24 30.81 15.08 3.80
N HIS A 25 30.23 14.18 2.99
CA HIS A 25 29.72 14.50 1.67
C HIS A 25 28.58 15.53 1.72
N HIS A 26 27.65 15.37 2.65
CA HIS A 26 26.57 16.34 2.91
C HIS A 26 27.14 17.74 3.18
N ALA A 27 28.16 17.85 4.03
CA ALA A 27 28.79 19.12 4.33
C ALA A 27 29.38 19.83 3.09
N GLN A 28 29.74 19.07 2.04
CA GLN A 28 30.25 19.58 0.77
C GLN A 28 29.13 20.02 -0.18
N ILE A 29 27.99 19.33 -0.20
CA ILE A 29 26.94 19.53 -1.22
C ILE A 29 25.66 20.19 -0.73
N LYS A 30 25.48 20.38 0.59
CA LYS A 30 24.22 20.90 1.17
C LYS A 30 23.76 22.24 0.59
N ASP A 31 24.70 23.10 0.23
CA ASP A 31 24.48 24.45 -0.30
C ASP A 31 24.44 24.46 -1.85
N THR A 32 24.62 23.30 -2.50
CA THR A 32 24.54 23.18 -3.96
C THR A 32 23.09 23.20 -4.42
N HIS A 33 22.79 24.09 -5.38
CA HIS A 33 21.47 24.21 -5.99
C HIS A 33 21.27 23.24 -7.15
N LEU A 34 20.05 22.73 -7.34
CA LEU A 34 19.68 21.88 -8.48
C LEU A 34 20.05 22.52 -9.82
N ARG A 35 19.83 23.82 -10.00
CA ARG A 35 20.23 24.55 -11.23
C ARG A 35 21.72 24.39 -11.55
N GLN A 36 22.58 24.39 -10.52
CA GLN A 36 24.01 24.15 -10.70
C GLN A 36 24.27 22.69 -11.09
N LEU A 37 23.63 21.73 -10.42
CA LEU A 37 23.79 20.30 -10.75
C LEU A 37 23.39 19.98 -12.19
N PHE A 38 22.32 20.60 -12.71
CA PHE A 38 21.92 20.44 -14.11
C PHE A 38 22.82 21.19 -15.09
N ALA A 39 23.40 22.33 -14.70
CA ALA A 39 24.34 23.07 -15.53
C ALA A 39 25.69 22.35 -15.67
N ASP A 40 26.16 21.72 -14.59
CA ASP A 40 27.43 20.98 -14.55
C ASP A 40 27.33 19.59 -15.18
N ASP A 41 26.13 19.01 -15.25
CA ASP A 41 25.88 17.65 -15.73
C ASP A 41 24.64 17.61 -16.66
N PRO A 42 24.79 17.97 -17.95
CA PRO A 42 23.67 18.04 -18.89
C PRO A 42 22.93 16.72 -19.10
N ASP A 43 23.61 15.58 -18.94
CA ASP A 43 23.06 14.24 -19.14
C ASP A 43 22.32 13.70 -17.90
N ARG A 44 22.39 14.42 -16.77
CA ARG A 44 21.79 14.03 -15.49
C ARG A 44 20.30 13.72 -15.59
N GLY A 45 19.54 14.51 -16.35
CA GLY A 45 18.09 14.32 -16.49
C GLY A 45 17.73 12.97 -17.08
N THR A 46 18.60 12.41 -17.94
CA THR A 46 18.42 11.07 -18.51
C THR A 46 19.06 9.99 -17.64
N GLU A 47 20.25 10.24 -17.08
CA GLU A 47 20.97 9.24 -16.29
C GLU A 47 20.35 8.98 -14.92
N PHE A 48 19.77 10.00 -14.28
CA PHE A 48 19.22 9.89 -12.92
C PHE A 48 17.75 9.50 -12.99
N SER A 49 17.51 8.40 -13.71
CA SER A 49 16.22 7.76 -13.83
C SER A 49 16.35 6.25 -13.75
N VAL A 50 15.25 5.59 -13.40
CA VAL A 50 15.16 4.12 -13.40
C VAL A 50 13.77 3.70 -13.86
N THR A 51 13.71 2.61 -14.62
CA THR A 51 12.47 2.04 -15.13
C THR A 51 12.22 0.68 -14.50
N VAL A 52 10.97 0.44 -14.07
CA VAL A 52 10.51 -0.86 -13.56
C VAL A 52 9.12 -1.15 -14.13
N GLY A 53 9.04 -2.11 -15.05
CA GLY A 53 7.81 -2.28 -15.85
C GLY A 53 7.50 -1.00 -16.63
N ASP A 54 6.27 -0.49 -16.48
CA ASP A 54 5.81 0.75 -17.10
C ASP A 54 6.09 2.01 -16.26
N LEU A 55 6.68 1.87 -15.07
CA LEU A 55 7.03 3.00 -14.21
C LEU A 55 8.36 3.61 -14.64
N TYR A 56 8.34 4.89 -15.01
CA TYR A 56 9.53 5.72 -15.20
C TYR A 56 9.71 6.64 -13.98
N ILE A 57 10.84 6.50 -13.30
CA ILE A 57 11.12 7.22 -12.06
C ILE A 57 12.29 8.17 -12.30
N ASP A 58 12.00 9.47 -12.36
CA ASP A 58 12.99 10.55 -12.44
C ASP A 58 13.36 11.02 -11.03
N TYR A 59 14.59 10.73 -10.59
CA TYR A 59 15.14 11.20 -9.32
C TYR A 59 16.24 12.27 -9.53
N SER A 60 16.38 12.79 -10.75
CA SER A 60 17.38 13.81 -11.12
C SER A 60 17.20 15.13 -10.37
N LYS A 61 15.97 15.44 -9.96
CA LYS A 61 15.59 16.67 -9.23
C LYS A 61 15.84 16.59 -7.72
N HIS A 62 16.61 15.61 -7.25
CA HIS A 62 17.15 15.60 -5.90
C HIS A 62 18.58 16.16 -5.82
N ARG A 63 18.96 16.73 -4.65
CA ARG A 63 20.34 17.16 -4.35
C ARG A 63 21.26 15.96 -4.07
N VAL A 64 21.50 15.20 -5.13
CA VAL A 64 22.35 13.99 -5.14
C VAL A 64 23.33 14.07 -6.31
N THR A 65 24.46 13.39 -6.24
CA THR A 65 25.48 13.27 -7.30
C THR A 65 25.81 11.79 -7.50
N ARG A 66 26.57 11.43 -8.54
CA ARG A 66 27.06 10.04 -8.71
C ARG A 66 27.81 9.55 -7.47
N GLU A 67 28.59 10.42 -6.84
CA GLU A 67 29.24 10.16 -5.54
C GLU A 67 28.23 9.94 -4.41
N THR A 68 27.17 10.78 -4.33
CA THR A 68 26.12 10.61 -3.32
C THR A 68 25.45 9.25 -3.44
N LEU A 69 25.07 8.85 -4.66
CA LEU A 69 24.41 7.56 -4.92
C LEU A 69 25.32 6.38 -4.58
N LYS A 70 26.61 6.47 -4.92
CA LYS A 70 27.62 5.47 -4.53
C LYS A 70 27.72 5.35 -3.01
N LEU A 71 27.85 6.46 -2.29
CA LEU A 71 27.97 6.46 -0.83
C LEU A 71 26.69 5.91 -0.15
N LEU A 72 25.52 6.19 -0.70
CA LEU A 72 24.25 5.62 -0.24
C LEU A 72 24.20 4.10 -0.48
N ALA A 73 24.64 3.62 -1.64
CA ALA A 73 24.73 2.19 -1.92
C ALA A 73 25.74 1.49 -0.99
N ASP A 74 26.87 2.13 -0.69
CA ASP A 74 27.86 1.63 0.27
C ASP A 74 27.29 1.56 1.70
N LEU A 75 26.44 2.53 2.10
CA LEU A 75 25.70 2.47 3.36
C LEU A 75 24.72 1.28 3.37
N ALA A 76 23.97 1.07 2.30
CA ALA A 76 23.03 -0.05 2.17
C ALA A 76 23.73 -1.41 2.29
N ARG A 77 24.90 -1.56 1.66
CA ARG A 77 25.75 -2.74 1.83
C ARG A 77 26.24 -2.90 3.27
N THR A 78 26.64 -1.80 3.91
CA THR A 78 27.09 -1.80 5.31
C THR A 78 25.97 -2.17 6.29
N ALA A 79 24.71 -1.94 5.91
CA ALA A 79 23.52 -2.32 6.66
C ALA A 79 23.01 -3.74 6.35
N ASP A 80 23.71 -4.48 5.49
CA ASP A 80 23.36 -5.82 5.02
C ASP A 80 21.99 -5.88 4.34
N LEU A 81 21.62 -4.83 3.57
CA LEU A 81 20.29 -4.70 2.97
C LEU A 81 19.92 -5.88 2.07
N GLU A 82 20.86 -6.35 1.25
CA GLU A 82 20.63 -7.49 0.34
C GLU A 82 20.33 -8.77 1.13
N GLN A 83 21.11 -9.05 2.18
CA GLN A 83 20.86 -10.20 3.05
C GLN A 83 19.50 -10.10 3.74
N ARG A 84 19.16 -8.95 4.34
CA ARG A 84 17.87 -8.73 5.03
C ARG A 84 16.68 -8.87 4.10
N ARG A 85 16.83 -8.39 2.85
CA ARG A 85 15.83 -8.60 1.79
C ARG A 85 15.69 -10.08 1.50
N ASP A 86 16.78 -10.79 1.25
CA ASP A 86 16.72 -12.20 0.88
C ASP A 86 16.13 -13.05 2.03
N GLU A 87 16.42 -12.71 3.29
CA GLU A 87 15.79 -13.27 4.48
C GLU A 87 14.27 -13.02 4.52
N MET A 88 13.82 -11.81 4.19
CA MET A 88 12.40 -11.48 4.06
C MET A 88 11.70 -12.39 3.03
N PHE A 89 12.26 -12.47 1.82
CA PHE A 89 11.69 -13.29 0.73
C PHE A 89 11.73 -14.79 1.02
N ALA A 90 12.69 -15.25 1.83
CA ALA A 90 12.80 -16.64 2.26
C ALA A 90 11.84 -17.01 3.41
N GLY A 91 11.15 -16.02 4.00
CA GLY A 91 10.25 -16.26 5.13
C GLY A 91 10.95 -16.42 6.47
N VAL A 92 12.18 -15.92 6.59
CA VAL A 92 12.85 -15.84 7.90
C VAL A 92 12.05 -14.92 8.83
N HIS A 93 12.05 -15.24 10.12
CA HIS A 93 11.35 -14.47 11.14
C HIS A 93 12.04 -13.14 11.45
N ILE A 94 11.98 -12.21 10.51
CA ILE A 94 12.61 -10.89 10.62
C ILE A 94 11.80 -9.90 11.46
N ASN A 95 10.53 -10.17 11.73
CA ASN A 95 9.76 -9.43 12.73
C ASN A 95 10.13 -9.95 14.13
N THR A 96 11.25 -9.48 14.65
CA THR A 96 11.88 -10.03 15.86
C THR A 96 11.06 -9.82 17.14
N SER A 97 10.24 -8.77 17.21
CA SER A 97 9.41 -8.50 18.40
C SER A 97 8.20 -9.44 18.54
N GLU A 98 7.72 -9.99 17.42
CA GLU A 98 6.58 -10.91 17.40
C GLU A 98 6.96 -12.33 16.99
N ASP A 99 8.23 -12.56 16.64
CA ASP A 99 8.75 -13.81 16.10
C ASP A 99 7.92 -14.32 14.90
N ARG A 100 7.85 -13.50 13.85
CA ARG A 100 7.07 -13.81 12.63
C ARG A 100 7.84 -13.56 11.35
N ALA A 101 7.54 -14.37 10.33
CA ALA A 101 7.88 -14.06 8.95
C ALA A 101 7.15 -12.80 8.45
N VAL A 102 7.70 -12.15 7.42
CA VAL A 102 7.10 -11.00 6.73
C VAL A 102 7.02 -11.33 5.23
N LEU A 103 5.85 -11.77 4.77
CA LEU A 103 5.73 -12.50 3.51
C LEU A 103 4.61 -11.99 2.59
N HIS A 104 4.26 -10.71 2.65
CA HIS A 104 3.27 -10.13 1.73
C HIS A 104 3.64 -10.33 0.25
N THR A 105 4.92 -10.46 -0.09
CA THR A 105 5.38 -10.82 -1.45
C THR A 105 4.91 -12.21 -1.91
N ALA A 106 4.66 -13.13 -0.98
CA ALA A 106 4.14 -14.47 -1.27
C ALA A 106 2.69 -14.44 -1.82
N LEU A 107 1.92 -13.38 -1.52
CA LEU A 107 0.53 -13.21 -1.96
C LEU A 107 0.40 -13.09 -3.49
N ARG A 108 1.50 -12.72 -4.16
CA ARG A 108 1.55 -12.53 -5.61
C ARG A 108 2.62 -13.39 -6.30
N LEU A 109 3.08 -14.46 -5.66
CA LEU A 109 3.97 -15.41 -6.32
C LEU A 109 3.22 -16.21 -7.41
N PRO A 110 3.89 -16.55 -8.54
CA PRO A 110 3.35 -17.46 -9.54
C PRO A 110 2.96 -18.81 -8.93
N ARG A 111 1.97 -19.49 -9.51
CA ARG A 111 1.42 -20.74 -8.97
C ARG A 111 2.46 -21.87 -8.89
N GLU A 112 3.44 -21.84 -9.78
CA GLU A 112 4.56 -22.77 -9.87
C GLU A 112 5.72 -22.46 -8.91
N ALA A 113 5.69 -21.30 -8.25
CA ALA A 113 6.70 -20.94 -7.25
C ALA A 113 6.67 -21.91 -6.06
N LYS A 114 7.79 -22.01 -5.36
CA LYS A 114 7.94 -22.87 -4.20
C LYS A 114 8.45 -22.06 -3.03
N LEU A 115 7.64 -21.96 -1.98
CA LEU A 115 8.02 -21.35 -0.72
C LEU A 115 7.39 -22.17 0.41
N VAL A 116 8.24 -22.79 1.22
CA VAL A 116 7.83 -23.54 2.40
C VAL A 116 8.34 -22.81 3.63
N VAL A 117 7.42 -22.41 4.50
CA VAL A 117 7.72 -21.69 5.75
C VAL A 117 6.99 -22.41 6.86
N ASP A 118 7.70 -22.71 7.96
CA ASP A 118 7.19 -23.50 9.09
C ASP A 118 6.52 -24.82 8.69
N GLY A 119 7.05 -25.46 7.62
CA GLY A 119 6.54 -26.72 7.09
C GLY A 119 5.26 -26.61 6.26
N GLN A 120 4.77 -25.40 5.98
CA GLN A 120 3.58 -25.14 5.18
C GLN A 120 3.94 -24.63 3.79
N ASN A 121 3.24 -25.11 2.76
CA ASN A 121 3.39 -24.63 1.38
C ASN A 121 2.59 -23.34 1.19
N VAL A 122 3.23 -22.21 1.44
CA VAL A 122 2.59 -20.88 1.45
C VAL A 122 1.95 -20.54 0.10
N VAL A 123 2.60 -20.91 -1.01
CA VAL A 123 2.11 -20.60 -2.36
C VAL A 123 0.80 -21.33 -2.64
N GLU A 124 0.70 -22.61 -2.27
CA GLU A 124 -0.51 -23.40 -2.45
C GLU A 124 -1.69 -22.84 -1.65
N ASP A 125 -1.45 -22.48 -0.39
CA ASP A 125 -2.47 -21.86 0.48
C ASP A 125 -2.97 -20.52 -0.10
N VAL A 126 -2.05 -19.68 -0.61
CA VAL A 126 -2.37 -18.41 -1.26
C VAL A 126 -3.27 -18.62 -2.47
N HIS A 127 -2.86 -19.48 -3.40
CA HIS A 127 -3.64 -19.74 -4.62
C HIS A 127 -4.99 -20.37 -4.32
N ALA A 128 -5.10 -21.23 -3.29
CA ALA A 128 -6.37 -21.79 -2.87
C ALA A 128 -7.35 -20.71 -2.38
N VAL A 129 -6.88 -19.70 -1.64
CA VAL A 129 -7.71 -18.57 -1.21
C VAL A 129 -8.08 -17.68 -2.40
N LEU A 130 -7.12 -17.34 -3.27
CA LEU A 130 -7.38 -16.53 -4.48
C LEU A 130 -8.39 -17.21 -5.42
N ASP A 131 -8.33 -18.53 -5.57
CA ASP A 131 -9.30 -19.30 -6.36
C ASP A 131 -10.70 -19.23 -5.73
N ARG A 132 -10.81 -19.43 -4.41
CA ARG A 132 -12.10 -19.28 -3.71
C ARG A 132 -12.68 -17.87 -3.82
N MET A 133 -11.84 -16.84 -3.70
CA MET A 133 -12.25 -15.45 -3.91
C MET A 133 -12.74 -15.23 -5.34
N GLY A 134 -11.99 -15.73 -6.33
CA GLY A 134 -12.34 -15.66 -7.74
C GLY A 134 -13.68 -16.32 -8.01
N ASP A 135 -13.88 -17.55 -7.57
CA ASP A 135 -15.11 -18.30 -7.79
C ASP A 135 -16.33 -17.63 -7.11
N PHE A 136 -16.14 -17.09 -5.90
CA PHE A 136 -17.18 -16.32 -5.22
C PHE A 136 -17.53 -15.03 -5.98
N THR A 137 -16.52 -14.25 -6.37
CA THR A 137 -16.74 -12.98 -7.06
C THR A 137 -17.28 -13.19 -8.47
N ASP A 138 -16.92 -14.26 -9.18
CA ASP A 138 -17.49 -14.63 -10.47
C ASP A 138 -19.00 -14.92 -10.35
N ARG A 139 -19.43 -15.64 -9.31
CA ARG A 139 -20.86 -15.89 -9.03
C ARG A 139 -21.60 -14.61 -8.66
N LEU A 140 -20.97 -13.73 -7.89
CA LEU A 140 -21.53 -12.42 -7.55
C LEU A 140 -21.71 -11.54 -8.79
N ARG A 141 -20.68 -11.47 -9.62
CA ARG A 141 -20.62 -10.66 -10.84
C ARG A 141 -21.52 -11.21 -11.95
N SER A 142 -21.69 -12.52 -12.07
CA SER A 142 -22.65 -13.11 -13.03
C SER A 142 -24.11 -12.95 -12.59
N GLY A 143 -24.35 -12.72 -11.30
CA GLY A 143 -25.70 -12.69 -10.70
C GLY A 143 -26.23 -14.08 -10.32
N GLU A 144 -25.41 -15.13 -10.42
CA GLU A 144 -25.74 -16.45 -9.86
C GLU A 144 -25.90 -16.38 -8.34
N TRP A 145 -25.01 -15.63 -7.67
CA TRP A 145 -25.22 -15.28 -6.27
C TRP A 145 -26.29 -14.19 -6.17
N THR A 146 -27.34 -14.50 -5.41
CA THR A 146 -28.46 -13.59 -5.16
C THR A 146 -28.64 -13.36 -3.67
N GLY A 147 -29.20 -12.21 -3.33
CA GLY A 147 -29.65 -11.93 -1.96
C GLY A 147 -30.78 -12.86 -1.51
N ALA A 148 -31.22 -12.70 -0.27
CA ALA A 148 -32.31 -13.46 0.34
C ALA A 148 -33.62 -13.41 -0.46
N THR A 149 -33.84 -12.32 -1.20
CA THR A 149 -35.04 -12.12 -2.04
C THR A 149 -34.90 -12.65 -3.46
N GLY A 150 -33.75 -13.24 -3.83
CA GLY A 150 -33.45 -13.66 -5.20
C GLY A 150 -33.01 -12.53 -6.14
N LYS A 151 -32.90 -11.29 -5.65
CA LYS A 151 -32.33 -10.19 -6.44
C LYS A 151 -30.81 -10.30 -6.53
N ARG A 152 -30.25 -9.85 -7.65
CA ARG A 152 -28.80 -9.73 -7.86
C ARG A 152 -28.21 -8.68 -6.92
N ILE A 153 -27.02 -8.97 -6.39
CA ILE A 153 -26.25 -7.99 -5.60
C ILE A 153 -25.70 -6.89 -6.52
N THR A 154 -25.82 -5.65 -6.09
CA THR A 154 -25.37 -4.46 -6.84
C THR A 154 -24.38 -3.60 -6.07
N THR A 155 -24.34 -3.77 -4.74
CA THR A 155 -23.41 -3.04 -3.88
C THR A 155 -22.77 -3.99 -2.89
N VAL A 156 -21.47 -3.85 -2.70
CA VAL A 156 -20.70 -4.52 -1.65
C VAL A 156 -20.22 -3.47 -0.66
N VAL A 157 -20.43 -3.69 0.63
CA VAL A 157 -19.98 -2.80 1.71
C VAL A 157 -18.88 -3.50 2.49
N ASN A 158 -17.64 -3.01 2.36
CA ASN A 158 -16.51 -3.46 3.15
C ASN A 158 -16.55 -2.79 4.52
N ILE A 159 -16.51 -3.59 5.59
CA ILE A 159 -16.44 -3.12 6.97
C ILE A 159 -15.10 -3.54 7.55
N GLY A 160 -14.20 -2.60 7.77
CA GLY A 160 -12.83 -2.85 8.23
C GLY A 160 -12.16 -1.54 8.65
N ILE A 161 -11.05 -1.58 9.37
CA ILE A 161 -10.32 -0.37 9.79
C ILE A 161 -8.82 -0.51 9.53
N GLY A 162 -8.14 0.62 9.31
CA GLY A 162 -6.72 0.66 9.04
C GLY A 162 -6.37 -0.16 7.80
N GLY A 163 -5.55 -1.20 7.95
CA GLY A 163 -5.08 -2.01 6.82
C GLY A 163 -6.20 -2.79 6.12
N SER A 164 -7.29 -3.07 6.83
CA SER A 164 -8.49 -3.74 6.30
C SER A 164 -9.44 -2.78 5.55
N ASP A 165 -9.06 -1.52 5.41
CA ASP A 165 -9.84 -0.46 4.75
C ASP A 165 -9.01 0.38 3.79
N LEU A 166 -7.92 0.99 4.27
CA LEU A 166 -7.12 1.98 3.54
C LEU A 166 -6.59 1.45 2.20
N GLY A 167 -6.14 0.20 2.16
CA GLY A 167 -5.74 -0.46 0.92
C GLY A 167 -6.93 -0.66 -0.03
N PRO A 168 -7.96 -1.42 0.38
CA PRO A 168 -9.16 -1.63 -0.44
C PRO A 168 -9.82 -0.35 -0.99
N VAL A 169 -10.05 0.67 -0.17
CA VAL A 169 -10.66 1.93 -0.62
C VAL A 169 -9.79 2.66 -1.62
N MET A 170 -8.47 2.66 -1.40
CA MET A 170 -7.50 3.28 -2.30
C MET A 170 -7.48 2.58 -3.66
N VAL A 171 -7.36 1.24 -3.68
CA VAL A 171 -7.28 0.48 -4.93
C VAL A 171 -8.61 0.53 -5.68
N TYR A 172 -9.74 0.42 -4.98
CA TYR A 172 -11.06 0.55 -5.61
C TYR A 172 -11.23 1.91 -6.29
N GLN A 173 -10.87 3.00 -5.62
CA GLN A 173 -10.97 4.33 -6.21
C GLN A 173 -10.02 4.49 -7.41
N ALA A 174 -8.78 4.04 -7.28
CA ALA A 174 -7.76 4.10 -8.33
C ALA A 174 -8.15 3.31 -9.59
N LEU A 175 -8.87 2.19 -9.43
CA LEU A 175 -9.22 1.25 -10.49
C LEU A 175 -10.71 1.26 -10.84
N ARG A 176 -11.48 2.25 -10.41
CA ARG A 176 -12.94 2.27 -10.59
C ARG A 176 -13.38 2.20 -12.07
N HIS A 177 -12.55 2.67 -13.00
CA HIS A 177 -12.81 2.61 -14.45
C HIS A 177 -12.80 1.18 -14.99
N TYR A 178 -12.22 0.22 -14.27
CA TYR A 178 -12.21 -1.21 -14.61
C TYR A 178 -13.43 -1.96 -14.03
N ALA A 179 -14.32 -1.28 -13.29
CA ALA A 179 -15.55 -1.89 -12.81
C ALA A 179 -16.58 -2.01 -13.95
N ASP A 180 -16.92 -3.24 -14.33
CA ASP A 180 -17.70 -3.57 -15.54
C ASP A 180 -18.99 -4.36 -15.27
N ALA A 181 -19.17 -4.90 -14.06
CA ALA A 181 -20.27 -5.79 -13.73
C ALA A 181 -21.51 -5.06 -13.16
N GLY A 182 -21.47 -3.73 -13.02
CA GLY A 182 -22.51 -2.98 -12.31
C GLY A 182 -22.58 -3.29 -10.81
N ILE A 183 -21.44 -3.69 -10.23
CA ILE A 183 -21.24 -3.84 -8.78
C ILE A 183 -20.38 -2.69 -8.29
N SER A 184 -20.89 -1.94 -7.31
CA SER A 184 -20.12 -0.89 -6.64
C SER A 184 -19.61 -1.36 -5.29
N ALA A 185 -18.49 -0.79 -4.82
CA ALA A 185 -17.95 -1.03 -3.49
C ALA A 185 -18.07 0.24 -2.65
N ARG A 186 -18.48 0.09 -1.39
CA ARG A 186 -18.48 1.14 -0.36
C ARG A 186 -17.71 0.66 0.87
N PHE A 187 -17.25 1.59 1.68
CA PHE A 187 -16.30 1.32 2.75
C PHE A 187 -16.77 1.99 4.04
N VAL A 188 -16.84 1.22 5.11
CA VAL A 188 -17.16 1.69 6.47
C VAL A 188 -15.99 1.33 7.36
N SER A 189 -15.41 2.33 8.01
CA SER A 189 -14.25 2.14 8.85
C SER A 189 -14.39 2.74 10.23
N ASN A 190 -14.92 3.95 10.33
CA ASN A 190 -14.99 4.69 11.58
C ASN A 190 -16.13 4.13 12.45
N VAL A 191 -15.94 4.12 13.76
CA VAL A 191 -17.00 3.77 14.72
C VAL A 191 -17.99 4.93 14.92
N ASP A 192 -17.66 6.13 14.44
CA ASP A 192 -18.63 7.22 14.30
C ASP A 192 -19.83 6.76 13.45
N PRO A 193 -21.06 6.73 14.00
CA PRO A 193 -22.24 6.25 13.29
C PRO A 193 -22.52 7.03 11.99
N ALA A 194 -22.01 8.25 11.84
CA ALA A 194 -22.15 9.01 10.59
C ALA A 194 -21.59 8.25 9.37
N ASP A 195 -20.50 7.49 9.55
CA ASP A 195 -19.86 6.72 8.47
C ASP A 195 -20.79 5.62 7.94
N LEU A 196 -21.31 4.79 8.84
CA LEU A 196 -22.26 3.73 8.49
C LEU A 196 -23.59 4.29 7.98
N ILE A 197 -24.16 5.30 8.65
CA ILE A 197 -25.45 5.88 8.26
C ILE A 197 -25.37 6.50 6.85
N ALA A 198 -24.33 7.28 6.56
CA ALA A 198 -24.15 7.87 5.24
C ALA A 198 -23.98 6.78 4.17
N THR A 199 -23.15 5.77 4.46
CA THR A 199 -22.86 4.66 3.55
C THR A 199 -24.11 3.84 3.18
N LEU A 200 -25.05 3.65 4.12
CA LEU A 200 -26.25 2.83 3.91
C LEU A 200 -27.48 3.62 3.44
N SER A 201 -27.43 4.96 3.43
CA SER A 201 -28.60 5.83 3.33
C SER A 201 -29.50 5.63 2.08
N ASP A 202 -28.91 5.20 0.96
CA ASP A 202 -29.56 4.98 -0.33
C ASP A 202 -29.50 3.50 -0.78
N LEU A 203 -29.06 2.59 0.07
CA LEU A 203 -28.93 1.17 -0.26
C LEU A 203 -30.23 0.38 -0.02
N ASP A 204 -30.52 -0.58 -0.91
CA ASP A 204 -31.56 -1.59 -0.72
C ASP A 204 -30.95 -2.81 0.01
N PRO A 205 -31.43 -3.19 1.20
CA PRO A 205 -30.99 -4.41 1.89
C PRO A 205 -31.02 -5.66 1.00
N ALA A 206 -31.99 -5.74 0.07
CA ALA A 206 -32.17 -6.89 -0.80
C ALA A 206 -31.10 -7.05 -1.88
N THR A 207 -30.28 -6.03 -2.15
CA THR A 207 -29.23 -6.03 -3.18
C THR A 207 -27.84 -5.64 -2.65
N THR A 208 -27.68 -5.63 -1.32
CA THR A 208 -26.44 -5.21 -0.63
C THR A 208 -25.76 -6.39 0.04
N LEU A 209 -24.48 -6.61 -0.24
CA LEU A 209 -23.64 -7.62 0.41
C LEU A 209 -22.64 -6.93 1.34
N PHE A 210 -22.41 -7.48 2.53
CA PHE A 210 -21.42 -7.00 3.49
C PHE A 210 -20.21 -7.91 3.55
N ILE A 211 -19.01 -7.34 3.49
CA ILE A 211 -17.73 -8.02 3.73
C ILE A 211 -17.19 -7.53 5.08
N VAL A 212 -17.13 -8.40 6.07
CA VAL A 212 -16.55 -8.07 7.38
C VAL A 212 -15.07 -8.44 7.37
N ALA A 213 -14.20 -7.44 7.30
CA ALA A 213 -12.75 -7.59 7.19
C ALA A 213 -12.06 -7.32 8.54
N SER A 214 -11.72 -8.39 9.27
CA SER A 214 -10.99 -8.31 10.54
C SER A 214 -10.23 -9.61 10.81
N LYS A 215 -8.91 -9.51 10.97
CA LYS A 215 -8.02 -10.64 11.27
C LYS A 215 -8.52 -11.45 12.47
N THR A 216 -8.72 -10.77 13.59
CA THR A 216 -9.13 -11.39 14.86
C THR A 216 -10.64 -11.59 14.98
N PHE A 217 -11.41 -10.90 14.15
CA PHE A 217 -12.87 -10.77 14.24
C PHE A 217 -13.34 -10.20 15.60
N SER A 218 -12.47 -9.43 16.26
CA SER A 218 -12.72 -8.86 17.58
C SER A 218 -12.40 -7.37 17.67
N THR A 219 -11.96 -6.75 16.58
CA THR A 219 -11.73 -5.30 16.49
C THR A 219 -13.02 -4.57 16.83
N LEU A 220 -12.98 -3.70 17.84
CA LEU A 220 -14.16 -3.08 18.42
C LEU A 220 -14.96 -2.28 17.39
N GLU A 221 -14.28 -1.44 16.62
CA GLU A 221 -14.87 -0.59 15.59
C GLU A 221 -15.55 -1.45 14.51
N THR A 222 -14.81 -2.42 13.95
CA THR A 222 -15.30 -3.32 12.90
C THR A 222 -16.50 -4.15 13.37
N LEU A 223 -16.43 -4.76 14.57
CA LEU A 223 -17.51 -5.61 15.07
C LEU A 223 -18.76 -4.79 15.45
N THR A 224 -18.57 -3.57 15.95
CA THR A 224 -19.69 -2.63 16.23
C THR A 224 -20.42 -2.28 14.93
N ASN A 225 -19.67 -1.89 13.89
CA ASN A 225 -20.23 -1.58 12.58
C ASN A 225 -20.89 -2.79 11.92
N ALA A 226 -20.25 -3.97 11.95
CA ALA A 226 -20.80 -5.20 11.40
C ALA A 226 -22.12 -5.59 12.09
N THR A 227 -22.18 -5.46 13.43
CA THR A 227 -23.40 -5.73 14.19
C THR A 227 -24.52 -4.75 13.86
N ALA A 228 -24.20 -3.46 13.68
CA ALA A 228 -25.18 -2.45 13.28
C ALA A 228 -25.68 -2.68 11.84
N ALA A 229 -24.79 -3.00 10.90
CA ALA A 229 -25.14 -3.38 9.53
C ALA A 229 -26.00 -4.64 9.49
N ARG A 230 -25.70 -5.63 10.35
CA ARG A 230 -26.51 -6.85 10.50
C ARG A 230 -27.93 -6.48 10.92
N ARG A 231 -28.10 -5.63 11.94
CA ARG A 231 -29.44 -5.16 12.36
C ARG A 231 -30.18 -4.45 11.24
N TRP A 232 -29.50 -3.52 10.54
CA TRP A 232 -30.08 -2.82 9.39
C TRP A 232 -30.60 -3.79 8.31
N LEU A 233 -29.86 -4.88 8.03
CA LEU A 233 -30.30 -5.93 7.12
C LEU A 233 -31.49 -6.71 7.68
N THR A 234 -31.36 -7.23 8.91
CA THR A 234 -32.33 -8.17 9.50
C THR A 234 -33.65 -7.50 9.87
N ASP A 235 -33.64 -6.20 10.17
CA ASP A 235 -34.86 -5.41 10.42
C ASP A 235 -35.76 -5.36 9.17
N THR A 236 -35.20 -5.56 7.97
CA THR A 236 -35.93 -5.58 6.70
C THR A 236 -36.16 -7.00 6.16
N LEU A 237 -35.15 -7.88 6.23
CA LEU A 237 -35.15 -9.18 5.55
C LEU A 237 -35.23 -10.40 6.48
N GLY A 238 -35.16 -10.21 7.80
CA GLY A 238 -35.08 -11.28 8.80
C GLY A 238 -33.68 -11.89 8.96
N ASP A 239 -33.49 -12.68 10.03
CA ASP A 239 -32.19 -13.26 10.40
C ASP A 239 -31.66 -14.27 9.36
N ASP A 240 -32.55 -15.01 8.68
CA ASP A 240 -32.16 -15.99 7.64
C ASP A 240 -31.43 -15.34 6.44
N ALA A 241 -31.52 -14.00 6.30
CA ALA A 241 -30.83 -13.28 5.24
C ALA A 241 -29.31 -13.18 5.46
N VAL A 242 -28.82 -13.30 6.70
CA VAL A 242 -27.41 -13.05 7.04
C VAL A 242 -26.47 -13.94 6.21
N ALA A 243 -26.77 -15.24 6.07
CA ALA A 243 -25.94 -16.18 5.33
C ALA A 243 -25.76 -15.85 3.83
N LYS A 244 -26.66 -15.04 3.25
CA LYS A 244 -26.58 -14.62 1.83
C LYS A 244 -26.04 -13.20 1.64
N HIS A 245 -26.00 -12.42 2.71
CA HIS A 245 -25.70 -10.99 2.68
C HIS A 245 -24.48 -10.61 3.51
N PHE A 246 -23.84 -11.57 4.20
CA PHE A 246 -22.59 -11.35 4.90
C PHE A 246 -21.55 -12.42 4.54
N VAL A 247 -20.33 -11.98 4.29
CA VAL A 247 -19.13 -12.81 4.16
C VAL A 247 -18.02 -12.26 5.05
N ALA A 248 -17.02 -13.08 5.36
CA ALA A 248 -15.95 -12.70 6.29
C ALA A 248 -14.56 -12.84 5.66
N VAL A 249 -13.69 -11.88 5.95
CA VAL A 249 -12.25 -11.99 5.73
C VAL A 249 -11.57 -12.01 7.10
N SER A 250 -11.18 -13.21 7.54
CA SER A 250 -10.76 -13.45 8.93
C SER A 250 -9.99 -14.77 9.07
N THR A 251 -9.36 -14.98 10.22
CA THR A 251 -8.83 -16.30 10.63
C THR A 251 -9.65 -16.97 11.73
N ASN A 252 -10.65 -16.28 12.29
CA ASN A 252 -11.38 -16.73 13.48
C ASN A 252 -12.73 -17.38 13.13
N LYS A 253 -12.68 -18.66 12.70
CA LYS A 253 -13.87 -19.42 12.28
C LYS A 253 -14.99 -19.43 13.33
N LYS A 254 -14.64 -19.52 14.62
CA LYS A 254 -15.62 -19.56 15.71
C LYS A 254 -16.43 -18.28 15.80
N LEU A 255 -15.79 -17.11 15.80
CA LEU A 255 -16.51 -15.84 15.91
C LEU A 255 -17.30 -15.51 14.64
N VAL A 256 -16.84 -15.96 13.47
CA VAL A 256 -17.57 -15.83 12.20
C VAL A 256 -18.88 -16.64 12.24
N ASP A 257 -18.81 -17.88 12.71
CA ASP A 257 -19.99 -18.75 12.90
C ASP A 257 -20.97 -18.17 13.94
N GLU A 258 -20.46 -17.71 15.09
CA GLU A 258 -21.27 -17.07 16.14
C GLU A 258 -21.98 -15.79 15.66
N PHE A 259 -21.41 -15.08 14.68
CA PHE A 259 -22.04 -13.92 14.04
C PHE A 259 -23.20 -14.31 13.10
N GLY A 260 -23.22 -15.57 12.64
CA GLY A 260 -24.20 -16.12 11.70
C GLY A 260 -23.76 -16.10 10.24
N ILE A 261 -22.47 -15.86 9.96
CA ILE A 261 -21.91 -15.99 8.61
C ILE A 261 -21.62 -17.46 8.34
N ASP A 262 -22.02 -17.94 7.17
CA ASP A 262 -21.62 -19.27 6.70
C ASP A 262 -20.10 -19.32 6.54
N THR A 263 -19.46 -20.23 7.25
CA THR A 263 -18.00 -20.36 7.25
C THR A 263 -17.43 -20.79 5.90
N ASP A 264 -18.25 -21.30 4.98
CA ASP A 264 -17.84 -21.54 3.58
C ASP A 264 -17.62 -20.21 2.82
N ASN A 265 -18.22 -19.11 3.30
CA ASN A 265 -17.99 -17.74 2.82
C ASN A 265 -16.99 -16.96 3.71
N MET A 266 -16.12 -17.68 4.41
CA MET A 266 -14.97 -17.12 5.11
C MET A 266 -13.70 -17.29 4.27
N PHE A 267 -13.01 -16.18 4.04
CA PHE A 267 -11.76 -16.11 3.29
C PHE A 267 -10.61 -15.83 4.27
N GLY A 268 -9.71 -16.80 4.38
CA GLY A 268 -8.58 -16.75 5.31
C GLY A 268 -7.40 -15.92 4.79
N PHE A 269 -6.55 -15.50 5.70
CA PHE A 269 -5.22 -14.97 5.40
C PHE A 269 -4.29 -15.24 6.60
N TRP A 270 -2.99 -15.02 6.45
CA TRP A 270 -2.00 -15.54 7.40
C TRP A 270 -1.46 -14.48 8.37
N ASP A 271 -0.79 -14.95 9.42
CA ASP A 271 -0.24 -14.08 10.45
C ASP A 271 0.93 -13.22 9.94
N TRP A 272 1.74 -13.75 9.02
CA TRP A 272 2.83 -13.07 8.30
C TRP A 272 2.37 -11.98 7.31
N VAL A 273 1.06 -11.85 7.07
CA VAL A 273 0.47 -10.70 6.37
C VAL A 273 0.21 -9.58 7.38
N GLY A 274 1.04 -8.53 7.31
CA GLY A 274 0.83 -7.30 8.06
C GLY A 274 -0.38 -6.53 7.52
N GLY A 275 -1.19 -5.91 8.38
CA GLY A 275 -2.43 -5.24 7.97
C GLY A 275 -2.24 -4.20 6.87
N ARG A 276 -1.24 -3.31 7.01
CA ARG A 276 -0.89 -2.29 6.00
C ARG A 276 -0.25 -2.83 4.71
N TYR A 277 -0.04 -4.14 4.62
CA TYR A 277 0.49 -4.86 3.44
C TYR A 277 -0.50 -5.93 2.94
N SER A 278 -1.80 -5.79 3.22
CA SER A 278 -2.76 -6.90 3.07
C SER A 278 -3.70 -6.80 1.88
N VAL A 279 -3.71 -5.69 1.14
CA VAL A 279 -4.71 -5.43 0.07
C VAL A 279 -4.70 -6.48 -1.06
N ASP A 280 -3.56 -7.13 -1.27
CA ASP A 280 -3.31 -8.21 -2.23
C ASP A 280 -3.66 -9.61 -1.70
N SER A 281 -4.13 -9.71 -0.44
CA SER A 281 -4.71 -10.93 0.14
C SER A 281 -6.24 -10.97 0.02
N ALA A 282 -6.91 -11.82 0.81
CA ALA A 282 -8.36 -11.82 0.98
C ALA A 282 -8.97 -10.47 1.38
N ILE A 283 -8.18 -9.56 1.97
CA ILE A 283 -8.63 -8.19 2.26
C ILE A 283 -9.03 -7.43 0.98
N GLY A 284 -8.46 -7.78 -0.19
CA GLY A 284 -8.83 -7.23 -1.49
C GLY A 284 -10.14 -7.77 -2.08
N LEU A 285 -10.92 -8.58 -1.35
CA LEU A 285 -12.15 -9.21 -1.88
C LEU A 285 -13.16 -8.19 -2.43
N SER A 286 -13.34 -7.05 -1.76
CA SER A 286 -14.23 -5.97 -2.20
C SER A 286 -13.78 -5.36 -3.53
N VAL A 287 -12.47 -5.23 -3.73
CA VAL A 287 -11.87 -4.79 -5.00
C VAL A 287 -12.13 -5.82 -6.09
N MET A 288 -11.81 -7.09 -5.84
CA MET A 288 -12.03 -8.18 -6.81
C MET A 288 -13.51 -8.32 -7.21
N ALA A 289 -14.44 -8.09 -6.28
CA ALA A 289 -15.87 -8.07 -6.60
C ALA A 289 -16.23 -6.98 -7.64
N ALA A 290 -15.64 -5.78 -7.50
CA ALA A 290 -15.91 -4.65 -8.37
C ALA A 290 -15.23 -4.75 -9.75
N ILE A 291 -13.93 -5.05 -9.79
CA ILE A 291 -13.14 -5.05 -11.05
C ILE A 291 -12.98 -6.44 -11.68
N GLY A 292 -13.25 -7.51 -10.93
CA GLY A 292 -13.16 -8.90 -11.38
C GLY A 292 -11.79 -9.54 -11.17
N ARG A 293 -11.78 -10.87 -11.21
CA ARG A 293 -10.57 -11.67 -10.93
C ARG A 293 -9.43 -11.42 -11.91
N ALA A 294 -9.73 -11.12 -13.18
CA ALA A 294 -8.71 -10.87 -14.19
C ALA A 294 -7.93 -9.57 -13.90
N ALA A 295 -8.63 -8.45 -13.72
CA ALA A 295 -8.02 -7.17 -13.37
C ALA A 295 -7.32 -7.21 -12.00
N PHE A 296 -7.88 -7.92 -11.02
CA PHE A 296 -7.20 -8.16 -9.75
C PHE A 296 -5.90 -8.98 -9.93
N GLY A 297 -5.91 -9.99 -10.81
CA GLY A 297 -4.70 -10.75 -11.17
C GLY A 297 -3.62 -9.90 -11.87
N GLU A 298 -4.02 -8.94 -12.71
CA GLU A 298 -3.09 -7.97 -13.31
C GLU A 298 -2.47 -7.06 -12.25
N LEU A 299 -3.26 -6.60 -11.27
CA LEU A 299 -2.76 -5.86 -10.12
C LEU A 299 -1.69 -6.67 -9.36
N LEU A 300 -1.97 -7.92 -9.01
CA LEU A 300 -1.01 -8.81 -8.35
C LEU A 300 0.26 -9.02 -9.20
N SER A 301 0.11 -9.16 -10.51
CA SER A 301 1.25 -9.31 -11.43
C SER A 301 2.14 -8.06 -11.44
N GLY A 302 1.55 -6.86 -11.36
CA GLY A 302 2.29 -5.61 -11.20
C GLY A 302 3.07 -5.55 -9.88
N PHE A 303 2.48 -5.97 -8.77
CA PHE A 303 3.20 -6.12 -7.49
C PHE A 303 4.38 -7.10 -7.62
N HIS A 304 4.16 -8.27 -8.23
CA HIS A 304 5.19 -9.28 -8.40
C HIS A 304 6.35 -8.79 -9.27
N LEU A 305 6.06 -8.03 -10.32
CA LEU A 305 7.07 -7.43 -11.18
C LEU A 305 8.02 -6.52 -10.38
N VAL A 306 7.46 -5.66 -9.52
CA VAL A 306 8.26 -4.74 -8.69
C VAL A 306 9.01 -5.51 -7.59
N ASP A 307 8.44 -6.58 -7.04
CA ASP A 307 9.13 -7.46 -6.09
C ASP A 307 10.36 -8.12 -6.70
N GLU A 308 10.23 -8.66 -7.91
CA GLU A 308 11.34 -9.29 -8.61
C GLU A 308 12.43 -8.28 -8.95
N HIS A 309 12.05 -7.05 -9.32
CA HIS A 309 13.00 -5.95 -9.46
C HIS A 309 13.73 -5.67 -8.14
N PHE A 310 12.99 -5.52 -7.04
CA PHE A 310 13.56 -5.29 -5.72
C PHE A 310 14.50 -6.43 -5.29
N ARG A 311 14.12 -7.67 -5.58
CA ARG A 311 14.85 -8.89 -5.24
C ARG A 311 16.15 -9.05 -6.04
N THR A 312 16.18 -8.64 -7.30
CA THR A 312 17.26 -9.05 -8.22
C THR A 312 18.10 -7.90 -8.79
N ALA A 313 17.57 -6.67 -8.87
CA ALA A 313 18.33 -5.55 -9.42
C ALA A 313 19.49 -5.13 -8.50
N PRO A 314 20.67 -4.76 -9.04
CA PRO A 314 21.77 -4.17 -8.28
C PRO A 314 21.31 -2.91 -7.52
N LEU A 315 21.83 -2.67 -6.31
CA LEU A 315 21.40 -1.55 -5.45
C LEU A 315 21.40 -0.19 -6.16
N GLU A 316 22.39 0.07 -7.02
CA GLU A 316 22.53 1.31 -7.79
C GLU A 316 21.45 1.53 -8.87
N SER A 317 20.73 0.48 -9.28
CA SER A 317 19.65 0.54 -10.27
C SER A 317 18.34 -0.08 -9.76
N ASN A 318 18.25 -0.33 -8.46
CA ASN A 318 17.09 -0.93 -7.81
C ASN A 318 16.16 0.19 -7.31
N ALA A 319 14.96 0.30 -7.89
CA ALA A 319 14.15 1.50 -7.73
C ALA A 319 13.63 1.70 -6.29
N PRO A 320 13.06 0.68 -5.62
CA PRO A 320 12.71 0.80 -4.21
C PRO A 320 13.91 1.14 -3.31
N VAL A 321 15.09 0.59 -3.59
CA VAL A 321 16.32 0.88 -2.83
C VAL A 321 16.75 2.33 -3.03
N LEU A 322 16.82 2.81 -4.28
CA LEU A 322 17.19 4.19 -4.59
C LEU A 322 16.25 5.19 -3.90
N LEU A 323 14.94 4.98 -4.01
CA LEU A 323 13.95 5.86 -3.39
C LEU A 323 14.07 5.86 -1.86
N GLY A 324 14.21 4.69 -1.22
CA GLY A 324 14.39 4.59 0.23
C GLY A 324 15.71 5.19 0.74
N LEU A 325 16.79 5.09 -0.04
CA LEU A 325 18.07 5.71 0.31
C LEU A 325 18.05 7.23 0.12
N ILE A 326 17.35 7.72 -0.90
CA ILE A 326 17.11 9.16 -1.08
C ILE A 326 16.23 9.69 0.05
N GLU A 327 15.23 8.94 0.50
CA GLU A 327 14.48 9.27 1.72
C GLU A 327 15.37 9.41 2.94
N LEU A 328 16.21 8.40 3.21
CA LEU A 328 17.17 8.45 4.30
C LEU A 328 18.12 9.66 4.17
N TRP A 329 18.55 9.99 2.95
CA TRP A 329 19.39 11.15 2.66
C TRP A 329 18.73 12.46 3.10
N TYR A 330 17.45 12.65 2.76
CA TYR A 330 16.73 13.87 3.14
C TYR A 330 16.38 13.92 4.62
N SER A 331 15.88 12.82 5.17
CA SER A 331 15.49 12.74 6.58
C SER A 331 16.69 12.97 7.50
N ASN A 332 17.77 12.19 7.33
CA ASN A 332 18.86 12.15 8.31
C ASN A 332 20.02 13.13 8.06
N PHE A 333 20.20 13.62 6.83
CA PHE A 333 21.29 14.55 6.51
C PHE A 333 20.78 15.97 6.25
N PHE A 334 19.69 16.12 5.50
CA PHE A 334 19.06 17.43 5.27
C PHE A 334 18.04 17.82 6.38
N GLY A 335 17.67 16.91 7.28
CA GLY A 335 16.73 17.18 8.36
C GLY A 335 15.29 17.39 7.88
N ALA A 336 14.90 16.80 6.74
CA ALA A 336 13.52 16.84 6.27
C ALA A 336 12.64 15.99 7.19
N GLN A 337 11.58 16.57 7.75
CA GLN A 337 10.71 15.89 8.73
C GLN A 337 9.45 15.31 8.09
N SER A 338 9.15 15.68 6.84
CA SER A 338 7.91 15.33 6.17
C SER A 338 8.11 15.18 4.68
N ARG A 339 7.26 14.38 4.07
CA ARG A 339 7.21 14.13 2.64
C ARG A 339 5.80 14.33 2.09
N ALA A 340 5.73 15.01 0.96
CA ALA A 340 4.50 15.20 0.23
C ALA A 340 4.31 14.11 -0.84
N VAL A 341 3.11 13.54 -0.95
CA VAL A 341 2.71 12.61 -2.03
C VAL A 341 1.66 13.31 -2.88
N LEU A 342 2.01 13.59 -4.14
CA LEU A 342 1.27 14.53 -4.99
C LEU A 342 0.89 13.83 -6.30
N PRO A 343 -0.15 12.97 -6.29
CA PRO A 343 -0.59 12.31 -7.51
C PRO A 343 -1.37 13.29 -8.41
N TYR A 344 -0.93 13.47 -9.64
CA TYR A 344 -1.67 14.16 -10.70
C TYR A 344 -2.65 13.18 -11.36
N SER A 345 -3.51 12.63 -10.51
CA SER A 345 -4.64 11.78 -10.84
C SER A 345 -5.61 11.84 -9.67
N ASN A 346 -6.84 12.29 -9.92
CA ASN A 346 -7.87 12.41 -8.89
C ASN A 346 -8.28 11.04 -8.32
N ASP A 347 -8.13 9.97 -9.10
CA ASP A 347 -8.49 8.61 -8.66
C ASP A 347 -7.49 8.04 -7.65
N LEU A 348 -6.32 8.67 -7.52
CA LEU A 348 -5.34 8.40 -6.46
C LEU A 348 -5.54 9.27 -5.21
N ALA A 349 -6.69 9.92 -5.00
CA ALA A 349 -6.92 10.77 -3.83
C ALA A 349 -6.71 10.08 -2.47
N ARG A 350 -6.88 8.76 -2.40
CA ARG A 350 -6.65 7.97 -1.18
C ARG A 350 -5.25 7.39 -1.07
N PHE A 351 -4.39 7.61 -2.07
CA PHE A 351 -3.04 7.05 -2.10
C PHE A 351 -2.15 7.58 -0.98
N ALA A 352 -2.20 8.89 -0.71
CA ALA A 352 -1.49 9.49 0.42
C ALA A 352 -1.94 8.91 1.77
N ALA A 353 -3.25 8.72 1.97
CA ALA A 353 -3.80 8.13 3.19
C ALA A 353 -3.38 6.65 3.38
N TYR A 354 -3.30 5.88 2.28
CA TYR A 354 -2.74 4.54 2.31
C TYR A 354 -1.26 4.55 2.71
N LEU A 355 -0.46 5.42 2.09
CA LEU A 355 0.97 5.55 2.38
C LEU A 355 1.26 6.06 3.80
N GLN A 356 0.38 6.88 4.37
CA GLN A 356 0.47 7.29 5.78
C GLN A 356 0.53 6.09 6.70
N GLN A 357 -0.39 5.13 6.55
CA GLN A 357 -0.32 3.91 7.36
C GLN A 357 0.90 3.06 6.97
N LEU A 358 1.11 2.83 5.66
CA LEU A 358 2.19 1.98 5.17
C LEU A 358 3.55 2.40 5.73
N THR A 359 3.86 3.69 5.71
CA THR A 359 5.16 4.21 6.11
C THR A 359 5.21 4.62 7.58
N MET A 360 4.25 5.40 8.07
CA MET A 360 4.34 5.95 9.43
C MET A 360 4.14 4.87 10.49
N GLU A 361 3.27 3.89 10.28
CA GLU A 361 3.09 2.76 11.20
C GLU A 361 4.26 1.75 11.13
N SER A 362 4.91 1.63 9.95
CA SER A 362 6.09 0.76 9.78
C SER A 362 7.34 1.36 10.40
N ASN A 363 7.62 2.63 10.10
CA ASN A 363 8.93 3.24 10.33
C ASN A 363 8.92 4.28 11.46
N GLY A 364 7.75 4.67 11.98
CA GLY A 364 7.61 5.53 13.16
C GLY A 364 7.99 4.80 14.45
N LYS A 365 9.27 4.46 14.61
CA LYS A 365 9.80 3.62 15.68
C LYS A 365 10.87 4.35 16.48
N SER A 366 10.96 4.02 17.77
CA SER A 366 11.96 4.55 18.71
C SER A 366 12.98 3.51 19.16
N THR A 367 12.86 2.27 18.69
CA THR A 367 13.64 1.12 19.15
C THR A 367 14.12 0.31 17.95
N ARG A 368 15.39 -0.13 17.99
CA ARG A 368 16.02 -1.00 16.98
C ARG A 368 15.59 -2.46 17.16
N ALA A 369 15.91 -3.30 16.17
CA ALA A 369 15.54 -4.72 16.19
C ALA A 369 16.19 -5.54 17.32
N ASP A 370 17.26 -5.04 17.95
CA ASP A 370 17.90 -5.62 19.14
C ASP A 370 17.33 -5.11 20.48
N GLY A 371 16.27 -4.28 20.42
CA GLY A 371 15.63 -3.71 21.61
C GLY A 371 16.28 -2.44 22.17
N THR A 372 17.39 -1.98 21.58
CA THR A 372 18.05 -0.73 22.02
C THR A 372 17.42 0.51 21.39
N PRO A 373 17.51 1.71 22.03
CA PRO A 373 16.96 2.94 21.46
C PRO A 373 17.61 3.32 20.11
N VAL A 374 16.82 3.94 19.23
CA VAL A 374 17.35 4.55 18.00
C VAL A 374 18.19 5.79 18.32
N THR A 375 19.19 6.06 17.48
CA THR A 375 20.16 7.16 17.61
C THR A 375 20.04 8.19 16.49
N THR A 376 19.07 8.00 15.60
CA THR A 376 18.82 8.78 14.38
C THR A 376 17.33 8.98 14.15
N ASP A 377 16.97 9.86 13.21
CA ASP A 377 15.58 10.06 12.81
C ASP A 377 15.07 8.82 12.05
N THR A 378 13.80 8.47 12.28
CA THR A 378 13.12 7.31 11.67
C THR A 378 12.06 7.79 10.67
N GLY A 379 10.86 7.21 10.67
CA GLY A 379 9.84 7.50 9.65
C GLY A 379 9.46 8.99 9.53
N GLU A 380 9.31 9.46 8.30
CA GLU A 380 8.85 10.83 7.99
C GLU A 380 7.32 10.97 8.17
N ILE A 381 6.86 12.21 8.30
CA ILE A 381 5.42 12.51 8.23
C ILE A 381 4.98 12.51 6.76
N TYR A 382 4.12 11.57 6.37
CA TYR A 382 3.54 11.50 5.02
C TYR A 382 2.24 12.28 4.95
N TRP A 383 2.07 13.07 3.91
CA TRP A 383 0.86 13.86 3.66
C TRP A 383 0.74 14.21 2.18
N GLY A 384 -0.43 14.68 1.74
CA GLY A 384 -0.60 15.13 0.37
C GLY A 384 -2.03 15.06 -0.11
N GLU A 385 -2.26 15.66 -1.28
CA GLU A 385 -3.53 15.71 -2.00
C GLU A 385 -3.23 15.64 -3.50
N PRO A 386 -4.18 15.18 -4.33
CA PRO A 386 -4.00 15.20 -5.77
C PRO A 386 -3.66 16.59 -6.33
N GLY A 387 -2.83 16.61 -7.37
CA GLY A 387 -2.71 17.75 -8.26
C GLY A 387 -3.99 17.89 -9.10
N THR A 388 -4.49 19.09 -9.39
CA THR A 388 -3.93 20.42 -9.04
C THR A 388 -4.43 20.96 -7.69
N ASN A 389 -5.31 20.24 -6.99
CA ASN A 389 -5.92 20.71 -5.73
C ASN A 389 -4.87 21.13 -4.69
N GLY A 390 -3.80 20.34 -4.52
CA GLY A 390 -2.69 20.68 -3.63
C GLY A 390 -2.00 22.01 -3.98
N GLN A 391 -1.90 22.35 -5.27
CA GLN A 391 -1.31 23.62 -5.74
C GLN A 391 -2.05 24.83 -5.18
N HIS A 392 -3.37 24.71 -5.04
CA HIS A 392 -4.26 25.75 -4.54
C HIS A 392 -4.52 25.67 -3.02
N ALA A 393 -3.82 24.79 -2.31
CA ALA A 393 -3.96 24.62 -0.86
C ALA A 393 -2.66 24.93 -0.10
N PHE A 394 -1.56 24.24 -0.42
CA PHE A 394 -0.36 24.24 0.41
C PHE A 394 0.97 24.40 -0.35
N TYR A 395 0.96 24.46 -1.68
CA TYR A 395 2.21 24.61 -2.45
C TYR A 395 2.93 25.94 -2.16
N GLN A 396 2.23 26.97 -1.71
CA GLN A 396 2.84 28.20 -1.20
C GLN A 396 3.88 27.91 -0.10
N LEU A 397 3.59 26.97 0.81
CA LEU A 397 4.53 26.53 1.84
C LEU A 397 5.69 25.72 1.23
N LEU A 398 5.42 24.87 0.24
CA LEU A 398 6.45 24.08 -0.43
C LEU A 398 7.45 24.97 -1.20
N HIS A 399 6.98 26.05 -1.84
CA HIS A 399 7.83 26.93 -2.65
C HIS A 399 8.54 28.03 -1.87
N GLN A 400 7.87 28.66 -0.90
CA GLN A 400 8.39 29.85 -0.21
C GLN A 400 8.43 29.70 1.32
N GLY A 401 7.99 28.57 1.85
CA GLY A 401 8.10 28.27 3.26
C GLY A 401 9.56 28.02 3.68
N THR A 402 9.77 27.94 4.99
CA THR A 402 11.09 27.73 5.58
C THR A 402 11.37 26.26 5.91
N ARG A 403 10.57 25.34 5.38
CA ARG A 403 10.67 23.90 5.61
C ARG A 403 11.07 23.23 4.31
N LEU A 404 12.08 22.36 4.36
CA LEU A 404 12.42 21.49 3.26
C LEU A 404 11.47 20.29 3.28
N VAL A 405 10.71 20.11 2.20
CA VAL A 405 9.77 19.00 2.06
C VAL A 405 10.05 18.32 0.71
N PRO A 406 10.69 17.14 0.69
CA PRO A 406 10.71 16.29 -0.48
C PRO A 406 9.29 15.95 -0.92
N ALA A 407 9.07 15.84 -2.22
CA ALA A 407 7.77 15.61 -2.80
C ALA A 407 7.86 14.55 -3.90
N ASP A 408 6.99 13.55 -3.81
CA ASP A 408 6.83 12.50 -4.80
C ASP A 408 5.65 12.87 -5.70
N PHE A 409 5.97 13.26 -6.93
CA PHE A 409 4.99 13.56 -7.98
C PHE A 409 4.70 12.30 -8.79
N ILE A 410 3.42 11.93 -8.91
CA ILE A 410 2.99 10.72 -9.64
C ILE A 410 2.04 11.16 -10.76
N GLY A 411 2.32 10.80 -12.01
CA GLY A 411 1.50 11.18 -13.16
C GLY A 411 1.40 10.04 -14.17
N PHE A 412 0.41 10.13 -15.06
CA PHE A 412 0.16 9.14 -16.10
C PHE A 412 0.32 9.78 -17.48
N SER A 413 0.99 9.10 -18.40
CA SER A 413 1.18 9.59 -19.77
C SER A 413 -0.12 9.61 -20.57
N GLN A 414 -1.04 8.69 -20.26
CA GLN A 414 -2.35 8.59 -20.90
C GLN A 414 -3.45 8.62 -19.83
N PRO A 415 -4.55 9.36 -20.06
CA PRO A 415 -5.72 9.29 -19.22
C PRO A 415 -6.56 8.05 -19.53
N THR A 416 -7.36 7.60 -18.56
CA THR A 416 -8.40 6.59 -18.81
C THR A 416 -9.57 7.18 -19.59
N ASP A 417 -9.96 8.41 -19.27
CA ASP A 417 -10.98 9.21 -19.96
C ASP A 417 -10.47 10.64 -20.10
N ASP A 418 -10.75 11.30 -21.23
CA ASP A 418 -10.35 12.69 -21.48
C ASP A 418 -11.53 13.53 -21.96
N LEU A 419 -11.47 14.82 -21.64
CA LEU A 419 -12.48 15.80 -22.00
C LEU A 419 -11.82 16.99 -22.70
N PRO A 420 -12.55 17.66 -23.61
CA PRO A 420 -12.00 18.82 -24.27
C PRO A 420 -11.83 20.00 -23.29
N THR A 421 -10.84 20.84 -23.56
CA THR A 421 -10.62 22.11 -22.86
C THR A 421 -11.78 23.10 -23.05
N ALA A 422 -11.75 24.23 -22.33
CA ALA A 422 -12.82 25.23 -22.35
C ALA A 422 -13.15 25.80 -23.75
N ASP A 423 -12.17 25.82 -24.66
CA ASP A 423 -12.36 26.23 -26.06
C ASP A 423 -12.84 25.10 -26.99
N GLY A 424 -12.96 23.88 -26.47
CA GLY A 424 -13.42 22.69 -27.17
C GLY A 424 -12.35 21.98 -28.00
N THR A 425 -11.07 22.38 -27.96
CA THR A 425 -10.07 21.92 -28.94
C THR A 425 -8.85 21.18 -28.38
N GLY A 426 -8.55 21.29 -27.08
CA GLY A 426 -7.41 20.64 -26.44
C GLY A 426 -7.80 19.49 -25.51
N SER A 427 -6.81 18.88 -24.86
CA SER A 427 -6.98 17.83 -23.85
C SER A 427 -6.97 18.40 -22.43
N MET A 428 -7.94 18.03 -21.59
CA MET A 428 -7.90 18.37 -20.17
C MET A 428 -6.78 17.60 -19.45
N HIS A 429 -6.45 16.39 -19.89
CA HIS A 429 -5.29 15.66 -19.39
C HIS A 429 -3.96 16.38 -19.67
N ASP A 430 -3.78 16.92 -20.88
CA ASP A 430 -2.59 17.73 -21.19
C ASP A 430 -2.50 18.98 -20.31
N LEU A 431 -3.63 19.63 -19.99
CA LEU A 431 -3.66 20.74 -19.04
C LEU A 431 -3.25 20.28 -17.63
N LEU A 432 -3.75 19.14 -17.15
CA LEU A 432 -3.34 18.56 -15.87
C LEU A 432 -1.83 18.28 -15.86
N MET A 433 -1.31 17.60 -16.89
CA MET A 433 0.10 17.24 -16.97
C MET A 433 1.01 18.45 -17.18
N SER A 434 0.54 19.54 -17.79
CA SER A 434 1.32 20.79 -17.84
C SER A 434 1.67 21.31 -16.45
N ASN A 435 0.78 21.12 -15.46
CA ASN A 435 1.01 21.49 -14.06
C ASN A 435 1.89 20.48 -13.31
N PHE A 436 2.00 19.24 -13.80
CA PHE A 436 2.89 18.21 -13.24
C PHE A 436 4.35 18.49 -13.61
N PHE A 437 4.59 18.96 -14.85
CA PHE A 437 5.94 19.23 -15.36
C PHE A 437 6.48 20.61 -14.99
N ALA A 438 5.60 21.62 -14.87
CA ALA A 438 5.97 22.99 -14.48
C ALA A 438 6.39 23.08 -13.02
#